data_AF-A0A3D2WGI4-F1
#
_entry.id   AF-A0A3D2WGI4-F1
#
_cell.length_a   1.000
_cell.length_b   1.000
_cell.length_c   1.000
_cell.angle_alpha   90.00
_cell.angle_beta   90.00
_cell.angle_gamma   90.00
#
_symmetry.space_group_name_H-M   'P 1'
#
loop_
_entity.id
_entity.type
_entity.pdbx_description
1 polymer ?
#
loop_
_entity_poly.entity_id
_entity_poly.type
_entity_poly.pdbx_seq_one_letter_code
_entity_poly.pdbx_strand_id
1 'polypeptide(L)'
;MKKTTAAVNAIWVSVFAGTCGGDALVPTAPVVTRPPFEGTIFIDPDIITSSDPTTFQDLSVAGQGSRTMFDRRVDGWITVVAHLFNANFDDGLSIEIQVNPEFGESATALVEAEKYARVIGRLPTVLREDVETVWIHKGTEPFGGGNKNLLIHIGQADRYLQDGILEETFVHEAAHTSLDATHASAPGWLAAQSADPTFISSYARDFPGREDIAESFLPYLAIRYRPERISPSLTNTIMQTMPNRIAYFDDQSFDMHPIQ
;
A
#
# COMPACT_ATOMS: atom_id res chain seq x y z
N MET A 1 -53.50 7.19 60.17
CA MET A 1 -54.75 7.99 60.13
C MET A 1 -54.48 9.35 60.75
N LYS A 2 -54.83 10.43 60.02
CA LYS A 2 -54.79 11.86 60.41
C LYS A 2 -53.38 12.45 60.61
N LYS A 3 -53.05 13.67 60.19
CA LYS A 3 -53.61 14.68 59.27
C LYS A 3 -52.45 15.66 59.02
N THR A 4 -52.31 16.10 57.78
CA THR A 4 -51.49 17.22 57.31
C THR A 4 -51.79 18.54 58.04
N THR A 5 -50.80 19.43 58.18
CA THR A 5 -50.99 20.89 58.11
C THR A 5 -49.70 21.54 57.58
N ALA A 6 -49.88 22.50 56.66
CA ALA A 6 -48.87 23.24 55.92
C ALA A 6 -48.95 24.75 56.25
N ALA A 7 -48.08 25.52 55.59
CA ALA A 7 -47.90 26.99 55.54
C ALA A 7 -46.90 27.54 56.58
N VAL A 8 -45.94 28.42 56.22
CA VAL A 8 -46.16 29.74 55.60
C VAL A 8 -45.04 30.19 54.64
N ASN A 9 -45.47 30.63 53.45
CA ASN A 9 -45.03 31.70 52.54
C ASN A 9 -43.60 32.26 52.58
N ALA A 10 -42.96 32.27 51.40
CA ALA A 10 -42.44 33.49 50.80
C ALA A 10 -42.61 33.43 49.27
N ILE A 11 -43.42 34.36 48.77
CA ILE A 11 -43.61 34.66 47.34
C ILE A 11 -42.49 35.61 46.93
N TRP A 12 -41.74 35.27 45.88
CA TRP A 12 -41.11 36.25 45.01
C TRP A 12 -41.49 35.96 43.56
N VAL A 13 -42.01 37.00 42.93
CA VAL A 13 -42.49 37.05 41.55
C VAL A 13 -41.31 37.27 40.61
N SER A 14 -41.17 36.34 39.67
CA SER A 14 -40.82 36.45 38.24
C SER A 14 -39.64 37.30 37.78
N VAL A 15 -38.70 36.67 37.06
CA VAL A 15 -38.38 37.00 35.65
C VAL A 15 -38.04 35.71 34.89
N PHE A 16 -38.77 35.42 33.82
CA PHE A 16 -38.40 34.47 32.76
C PHE A 16 -37.56 35.22 31.72
N ALA A 17 -36.40 34.67 31.32
CA ALA A 17 -35.92 34.60 29.93
C ALA A 17 -34.48 34.08 29.88
N GLY A 18 -34.21 33.12 29.00
CA GLY A 18 -32.83 32.77 28.59
C GLY A 18 -32.55 31.29 28.53
N THR A 19 -33.09 30.60 27.52
CA THR A 19 -32.56 29.31 27.07
C THR A 19 -31.19 29.53 26.44
N CYS A 20 -30.15 28.88 26.96
CA CYS A 20 -28.93 28.62 26.20
C CYS A 20 -28.59 27.14 26.35
N GLY A 21 -28.94 26.36 25.33
CA GLY A 21 -28.33 25.06 25.09
C GLY A 21 -26.84 25.30 24.84
N GLY A 22 -26.02 24.83 25.77
CA GLY A 22 -24.60 24.71 25.53
C GLY A 22 -24.38 23.41 24.76
N ASP A 23 -24.45 23.49 23.43
CA ASP A 23 -23.73 22.53 22.61
C ASP A 23 -22.25 22.70 22.96
N ALA A 24 -21.73 21.77 23.75
CA ALA A 24 -20.31 21.66 23.95
C ALA A 24 -19.70 21.46 22.55
N LEU A 25 -18.99 22.48 22.07
CA LEU A 25 -18.17 22.40 20.87
C LEU A 25 -17.19 21.24 21.10
N VAL A 26 -17.49 20.09 20.52
CA VAL A 26 -16.53 19.00 20.40
C VAL A 26 -15.34 19.60 19.64
N PRO A 27 -14.11 19.58 20.18
CA PRO A 27 -12.96 20.06 19.44
C PRO A 27 -12.86 19.26 18.16
N THR A 28 -13.15 19.89 17.02
CA THR A 28 -12.88 19.30 15.71
C THR A 28 -11.37 19.15 15.62
N ALA A 29 -10.89 17.90 15.51
CA ALA A 29 -9.48 17.65 15.24
C ALA A 29 -9.02 18.53 14.06
N PRO A 30 -7.80 19.10 14.11
CA PRO A 30 -7.32 19.94 13.03
C PRO A 30 -7.37 19.16 11.71
N VAL A 31 -8.07 19.71 10.72
CA VAL A 31 -8.17 19.10 9.40
C VAL A 31 -6.76 19.07 8.78
N VAL A 32 -6.30 17.89 8.39
CA VAL A 32 -5.03 17.73 7.65
C VAL A 32 -5.23 18.34 6.27
N THR A 33 -4.64 19.51 6.03
CA THR A 33 -4.81 20.29 4.78
C THR A 33 -3.61 20.24 3.86
N ARG A 34 -2.55 19.55 4.27
CA ARG A 34 -1.32 19.33 3.49
C ARG A 34 -0.95 17.86 3.58
N PRO A 35 -0.36 17.28 2.52
CA PRO A 35 0.07 15.90 2.58
C PRO A 35 1.01 15.68 3.77
N PRO A 36 0.72 14.70 4.65
CA PRO A 36 1.50 14.45 5.86
C PRO A 36 2.86 13.79 5.58
N PHE A 37 3.02 13.12 4.43
CA PHE A 37 4.22 12.38 4.06
C PHE A 37 4.84 12.90 2.77
N GLU A 38 6.13 12.59 2.56
CA GLU A 38 6.78 12.84 1.26
C GLU A 38 6.51 11.71 0.27
N GLY A 39 6.63 10.46 0.75
CA GLY A 39 6.23 9.22 0.09
C GLY A 39 5.83 8.16 1.12
N THR A 40 5.04 7.16 0.74
CA THR A 40 4.41 6.25 1.73
C THR A 40 5.20 5.00 2.08
N ILE A 41 6.18 4.59 1.27
CA ILE A 41 6.99 3.39 1.57
C ILE A 41 7.85 3.52 2.84
N PHE A 42 7.99 4.73 3.39
CA PHE A 42 8.84 5.04 4.55
C PHE A 42 8.04 5.31 5.84
N ILE A 43 6.71 5.19 5.81
CA ILE A 43 5.86 5.63 6.93
C ILE A 43 5.96 4.69 8.14
N ASP A 44 6.23 3.41 7.87
CA ASP A 44 6.46 2.36 8.87
C ASP A 44 7.13 1.16 8.16
N PRO A 45 8.26 0.63 8.68
CA PRO A 45 8.99 -0.47 8.04
C PRO A 45 8.46 -1.88 8.39
N ASP A 46 7.43 -1.99 9.22
CA ASP A 46 6.95 -3.29 9.70
C ASP A 46 5.50 -3.58 9.25
N ILE A 47 4.96 -2.89 8.24
CA ILE A 47 3.59 -3.13 7.77
C ILE A 47 3.50 -4.56 7.23
N ILE A 48 4.47 -4.98 6.41
CA ILE A 48 4.65 -6.37 5.99
C ILE A 48 6.08 -6.78 6.30
N THR A 49 6.27 -7.93 6.94
CA THR A 49 7.58 -8.39 7.39
C THR A 49 7.99 -9.69 6.71
N SER A 50 9.29 -9.97 6.75
CA SER A 50 9.82 -11.26 6.28
C SER A 50 9.23 -12.50 7.00
N SER A 51 8.62 -12.31 8.17
CA SER A 51 7.96 -13.38 8.94
C SER A 51 6.53 -13.67 8.51
N ASP A 52 5.94 -12.79 7.69
CA ASP A 52 4.57 -12.97 7.22
C ASP A 52 4.43 -14.18 6.30
N PRO A 53 3.24 -14.81 6.28
CA PRO A 53 2.94 -15.87 5.33
C PRO A 53 3.19 -15.41 3.89
N THR A 54 3.63 -16.36 3.09
CA THR A 54 3.82 -16.18 1.65
C THR A 54 3.00 -17.23 0.93
N THR A 55 2.37 -16.84 -0.17
CA THR A 55 1.67 -17.76 -1.07
C THR A 55 2.64 -18.52 -1.97
N PHE A 56 3.92 -18.11 -2.01
CA PHE A 56 4.94 -18.76 -2.82
C PHE A 56 5.10 -20.24 -2.43
N GLN A 57 4.83 -21.14 -3.37
CA GLN A 57 4.92 -22.58 -3.18
C GLN A 57 6.25 -23.14 -3.66
N ASP A 58 6.57 -22.89 -4.93
CA ASP A 58 7.74 -23.44 -5.59
C ASP A 58 8.20 -22.58 -6.77
N LEU A 59 9.42 -22.88 -7.21
CA LEU A 59 10.05 -22.28 -8.36
C LEU A 59 10.50 -23.39 -9.31
N SER A 60 10.05 -23.34 -10.55
CA SER A 60 10.47 -24.27 -11.60
C SER A 60 11.51 -23.63 -12.52
N VAL A 61 12.57 -24.38 -12.85
CA VAL A 61 13.62 -23.91 -13.77
C VAL A 61 13.12 -24.04 -15.21
N ALA A 62 13.01 -22.91 -15.91
CA ALA A 62 12.59 -22.86 -17.31
C ALA A 62 13.76 -22.73 -18.31
N GLY A 63 15.00 -22.69 -17.81
CA GLY A 63 16.22 -22.66 -18.61
C GLY A 63 16.70 -21.24 -18.89
N GLN A 64 17.12 -20.99 -20.13
CA GLN A 64 17.54 -19.67 -20.58
C GLN A 64 16.87 -19.31 -21.90
N GLY A 65 16.60 -18.03 -22.11
CA GLY A 65 15.95 -17.57 -23.34
C GLY A 65 16.12 -16.08 -23.58
N SER A 66 16.01 -15.67 -24.85
CA SER A 66 16.02 -14.25 -25.21
C SER A 66 14.82 -13.55 -24.60
N ARG A 67 15.06 -12.46 -23.87
CA ARG A 67 14.05 -11.58 -23.29
C ARG A 67 14.43 -10.13 -23.53
N THR A 68 13.43 -9.28 -23.74
CA THR A 68 13.58 -7.83 -23.75
C THR A 68 13.14 -7.29 -22.40
N MET A 69 14.08 -6.69 -21.67
CA MET A 69 13.90 -6.22 -20.28
C MET A 69 14.21 -4.73 -20.23
N PHE A 70 13.47 -3.96 -19.44
CA PHE A 70 13.85 -2.57 -19.18
C PHE A 70 14.96 -2.53 -18.13
N ASP A 71 16.06 -1.83 -18.42
CA ASP A 71 17.16 -1.64 -17.49
C ASP A 71 17.40 -0.15 -17.26
N ARG A 72 17.05 0.30 -16.05
CA ARG A 72 17.15 1.70 -15.66
C ARG A 72 18.59 2.23 -15.67
N ARG A 73 19.61 1.36 -15.58
CA ARG A 73 21.03 1.77 -15.64
C ARG A 73 21.41 2.39 -17.00
N VAL A 74 20.69 2.02 -18.05
CA VAL A 74 20.84 2.59 -19.39
C VAL A 74 19.59 3.38 -19.83
N ASP A 75 18.63 3.54 -18.92
CA ASP A 75 17.31 4.15 -19.15
C ASP A 75 16.65 3.64 -20.44
N GLY A 76 16.61 2.32 -20.62
CA GLY A 76 16.15 1.74 -21.87
C GLY A 76 15.96 0.23 -21.88
N TRP A 77 15.45 -0.25 -23.01
CA TRP A 77 15.20 -1.66 -23.26
C TRP A 77 16.46 -2.37 -23.74
N ILE A 78 16.82 -3.47 -23.07
CA ILE A 78 17.91 -4.35 -23.46
C ILE A 78 17.35 -5.70 -23.90
N THR A 79 18.06 -6.40 -24.78
CA THR A 79 17.72 -7.79 -25.13
C THR A 79 18.88 -8.69 -24.74
N VAL A 80 18.60 -9.67 -23.88
CA VAL A 80 19.60 -10.57 -23.28
C VAL A 80 19.08 -12.00 -23.24
N VAL A 81 19.98 -12.97 -23.15
CA VAL A 81 19.62 -14.36 -22.86
C VAL A 81 19.53 -14.51 -21.34
N ALA A 82 18.33 -14.29 -20.80
CA ALA A 82 18.05 -14.32 -19.36
C ALA A 82 17.97 -15.77 -18.84
N HIS A 83 18.26 -15.95 -17.54
CA HIS A 83 17.86 -17.15 -16.80
C HIS A 83 16.37 -17.03 -16.46
N LEU A 84 15.61 -18.10 -16.71
CA LEU A 84 14.16 -18.11 -16.63
C LEU A 84 13.69 -19.09 -15.55
N PHE A 85 12.78 -18.62 -14.72
CA PHE A 85 12.14 -19.41 -13.69
C PHE A 85 10.65 -19.09 -13.65
N ASN A 86 9.79 -20.06 -13.37
CA ASN A 86 8.37 -19.80 -13.12
C ASN A 86 8.09 -20.02 -11.64
N ALA A 87 7.69 -18.95 -10.96
CA ALA A 87 7.22 -18.98 -9.58
C ALA A 87 5.74 -19.35 -9.56
N ASN A 88 5.36 -20.27 -8.68
CA ASN A 88 3.99 -20.71 -8.51
C ASN A 88 3.48 -20.36 -7.11
N PHE A 89 2.22 -19.94 -7.03
CA PHE A 89 1.59 -19.45 -5.80
C PHE A 89 0.34 -20.28 -5.45
N ASP A 90 -0.01 -20.32 -4.17
CA ASP A 90 -1.08 -21.18 -3.64
C ASP A 90 -2.52 -20.73 -3.98
N ASP A 91 -2.65 -19.53 -4.54
CA ASP A 91 -3.86 -18.99 -5.15
C ASP A 91 -3.99 -19.29 -6.65
N GLY A 92 -3.03 -20.05 -7.21
CA GLY A 92 -3.03 -20.46 -8.61
C GLY A 92 -2.39 -19.44 -9.57
N LEU A 93 -1.87 -18.32 -9.08
CA LEU A 93 -1.08 -17.40 -9.89
C LEU A 93 0.29 -17.99 -10.23
N SER A 94 0.89 -17.51 -11.31
CA SER A 94 2.25 -17.84 -11.72
C SER A 94 2.93 -16.63 -12.35
N ILE A 95 4.23 -16.48 -12.10
CA ILE A 95 5.02 -15.33 -12.55
C ILE A 95 6.32 -15.84 -13.19
N GLU A 96 6.62 -15.40 -14.42
CA GLU A 96 7.92 -15.67 -15.05
C GLU A 96 8.98 -14.68 -14.53
N ILE A 97 9.95 -15.20 -13.79
CA ILE A 97 11.08 -14.42 -13.29
C ILE A 97 12.24 -14.52 -14.29
N GLN A 98 12.68 -13.37 -14.77
CA GLN A 98 13.73 -13.20 -15.76
C GLN A 98 14.94 -12.55 -15.10
N VAL A 99 15.99 -13.33 -14.89
CA VAL A 99 17.23 -12.86 -14.27
C VAL A 99 18.27 -12.59 -15.35
N ASN A 100 18.83 -11.38 -15.35
CA ASN A 100 19.82 -10.96 -16.32
C ASN A 100 21.05 -11.92 -16.32
N PRO A 101 21.67 -12.23 -17.47
CA PRO A 101 22.85 -13.11 -17.52
C PRO A 101 24.07 -12.58 -16.75
N GLU A 102 24.10 -11.31 -16.33
CA GLU A 102 25.18 -10.75 -15.51
C GLU A 102 25.34 -11.44 -14.13
N PHE A 103 24.39 -12.25 -13.72
CA PHE A 103 24.47 -13.10 -12.52
C PHE A 103 25.34 -14.35 -12.72
N GLY A 104 25.75 -14.64 -13.96
CA GLY A 104 26.68 -15.71 -14.29
C GLY A 104 26.01 -17.07 -14.23
N GLU A 105 26.27 -17.82 -13.17
CA GLU A 105 25.79 -19.20 -13.05
C GLU A 105 24.29 -19.24 -12.75
N SER A 106 23.60 -20.22 -13.36
CA SER A 106 22.15 -20.38 -13.17
C SER A 106 21.75 -20.62 -11.71
N ALA A 107 22.66 -21.17 -10.89
CA ALA A 107 22.43 -21.37 -9.46
C ALA A 107 22.38 -20.04 -8.69
N THR A 108 23.18 -19.06 -9.07
CA THR A 108 23.13 -17.71 -8.46
C THR A 108 21.85 -16.98 -8.87
N ALA A 109 21.46 -17.10 -10.15
CA ALA A 109 20.20 -16.55 -10.63
C ALA A 109 18.98 -17.18 -9.93
N LEU A 110 19.03 -18.49 -9.66
CA LEU A 110 17.98 -19.21 -8.93
C LEU A 110 17.78 -18.67 -7.51
N VAL A 111 18.87 -18.36 -6.79
CA VAL A 111 18.79 -17.80 -5.42
C VAL A 111 18.08 -16.45 -5.41
N GLU A 112 18.39 -15.56 -6.36
CA GLU A 112 17.70 -14.27 -6.48
C GLU A 112 16.23 -14.44 -6.88
N ALA A 113 15.95 -15.32 -7.84
CA ALA A 113 14.59 -15.60 -8.26
C ALA A 113 13.73 -16.14 -7.10
N GLU A 114 14.26 -17.08 -6.30
CA GLU A 114 13.55 -17.63 -5.14
C GLU A 114 13.35 -16.56 -4.05
N LYS A 115 14.37 -15.73 -3.78
CA LYS A 115 14.27 -14.63 -2.80
C LYS A 115 13.10 -13.71 -3.14
N TYR A 116 13.03 -13.19 -4.36
CA TYR A 116 11.99 -12.23 -4.72
C TYR A 116 10.63 -12.89 -4.97
N ALA A 117 10.57 -14.13 -5.45
CA ALA A 117 9.32 -14.88 -5.51
C ALA A 117 8.66 -14.99 -4.12
N ARG A 118 9.47 -15.27 -3.09
CA ARG A 118 9.00 -15.36 -1.70
C ARG A 118 8.49 -14.02 -1.17
N VAL A 119 9.22 -12.93 -1.42
CA VAL A 119 8.82 -11.57 -1.00
C VAL A 119 7.53 -11.15 -1.70
N ILE A 120 7.45 -11.34 -3.03
CA ILE A 120 6.24 -11.03 -3.81
C ILE A 120 5.06 -11.86 -3.32
N GLY A 121 5.25 -13.14 -2.98
CA GLY A 121 4.18 -13.98 -2.43
C GLY A 121 3.60 -13.52 -1.09
N ARG A 122 4.23 -12.56 -0.39
CA ARG A 122 3.64 -11.95 0.82
C ARG A 122 2.62 -10.86 0.49
N LEU A 123 2.65 -10.33 -0.74
CA LEU A 123 1.70 -9.34 -1.20
C LEU A 123 0.31 -9.97 -1.36
N PRO A 124 -0.78 -9.21 -1.13
CA PRO A 124 -2.13 -9.70 -1.33
C PRO A 124 -2.35 -10.06 -2.81
N THR A 125 -3.19 -11.06 -3.08
CA THR A 125 -3.49 -11.58 -4.44
C THR A 125 -3.80 -10.46 -5.42
N VAL A 126 -4.65 -9.49 -5.01
CA VAL A 126 -5.01 -8.33 -5.83
C VAL A 126 -3.81 -7.57 -6.41
N LEU A 127 -2.68 -7.50 -5.68
CA LEU A 127 -1.49 -6.82 -6.16
C LEU A 127 -0.66 -7.67 -7.13
N ARG A 128 -0.88 -8.99 -7.16
CA ARG A 128 -0.17 -9.94 -8.03
C ARG A 128 -0.95 -10.31 -9.29
N GLU A 129 -2.25 -10.01 -9.37
CA GLU A 129 -3.14 -10.44 -10.46
C GLU A 129 -2.63 -10.10 -11.87
N ASP A 130 -2.05 -8.91 -12.07
CA ASP A 130 -1.50 -8.50 -13.37
C ASP A 130 0.03 -8.58 -13.44
N VAL A 131 0.70 -9.11 -12.42
CA VAL A 131 2.16 -9.29 -12.45
C VAL A 131 2.48 -10.56 -13.24
N GLU A 132 2.71 -10.45 -14.54
CA GLU A 132 3.06 -11.60 -15.39
C GLU A 132 4.55 -11.93 -15.35
N THR A 133 5.40 -10.92 -15.13
CA THR A 133 6.86 -11.07 -15.21
C THR A 133 7.62 -10.29 -14.14
N VAL A 134 8.86 -10.68 -13.87
CA VAL A 134 9.79 -9.93 -12.99
C VAL A 134 11.14 -9.81 -13.69
N TRP A 135 11.72 -8.62 -13.69
CA TRP A 135 13.07 -8.37 -14.21
C TRP A 135 14.06 -8.15 -13.08
N ILE A 136 15.11 -8.97 -13.02
CA ILE A 136 16.15 -8.86 -11.99
C ILE A 136 17.48 -8.49 -12.63
N HIS A 137 18.00 -7.33 -12.24
CA HIS A 137 19.27 -6.76 -12.65
C HIS A 137 20.19 -6.55 -11.45
N LYS A 138 21.51 -6.51 -11.68
CA LYS A 138 22.44 -5.88 -10.73
C LYS A 138 22.34 -4.36 -10.83
N GLY A 139 22.80 -3.65 -9.82
CA GLY A 139 22.80 -2.18 -9.79
C GLY A 139 22.00 -1.62 -8.63
N THR A 140 21.92 -0.30 -8.55
CA THR A 140 21.31 0.42 -7.42
C THR A 140 20.25 1.42 -7.88
N GLU A 141 19.66 1.18 -9.04
CA GLU A 141 18.52 1.97 -9.51
C GLU A 141 17.26 1.59 -8.71
N PRO A 142 16.27 2.48 -8.58
CA PRO A 142 15.02 2.18 -7.87
C PRO A 142 14.30 0.94 -8.41
N PHE A 143 13.26 0.47 -7.73
CA PHE A 143 12.35 -0.52 -8.31
C PHE A 143 11.38 0.13 -9.30
N GLY A 144 10.57 -0.68 -9.98
CA GLY A 144 9.52 -0.16 -10.85
C GLY A 144 8.38 -1.15 -11.04
N GLY A 145 7.18 -0.63 -11.13
CA GLY A 145 5.96 -1.35 -11.50
C GLY A 145 5.37 -0.87 -12.83
N GLY A 146 4.40 -1.63 -13.34
CA GLY A 146 3.72 -1.40 -14.61
C GLY A 146 4.17 -2.37 -15.70
N ASN A 147 3.57 -2.29 -16.89
CA ASN A 147 3.83 -3.21 -18.01
C ASN A 147 3.71 -4.70 -17.60
N LYS A 148 2.81 -5.01 -16.66
CA LYS A 148 2.65 -6.36 -16.09
C LYS A 148 3.95 -6.95 -15.54
N ASN A 149 4.81 -6.09 -14.99
CA ASN A 149 6.15 -6.42 -14.57
C ASN A 149 6.54 -5.73 -13.26
N LEU A 150 7.41 -6.39 -12.49
CA LEU A 150 8.18 -5.75 -11.42
C LEU A 150 9.66 -5.72 -11.80
N LEU A 151 10.25 -4.52 -11.78
CA LEU A 151 11.66 -4.26 -12.05
C LEU A 151 12.44 -4.19 -10.74
N ILE A 152 13.51 -4.97 -10.67
CA ILE A 152 14.36 -5.10 -9.48
C ILE A 152 15.82 -4.86 -9.87
N HIS A 153 16.47 -3.97 -9.14
CA HIS A 153 17.93 -3.86 -9.09
C HIS A 153 18.42 -4.26 -7.70
N ILE A 154 19.16 -5.38 -7.60
CA ILE A 154 19.41 -6.03 -6.29
C ILE A 154 20.20 -5.17 -5.30
N GLY A 155 21.07 -4.27 -5.79
CA GLY A 155 21.84 -3.39 -4.91
C GLY A 155 20.98 -2.29 -4.29
N GLN A 156 19.85 -1.93 -4.92
CA GLN A 156 18.83 -1.10 -4.29
C GLN A 156 17.95 -1.94 -3.37
N ALA A 157 17.63 -3.19 -3.75
CA ALA A 157 16.93 -4.13 -2.87
C ALA A 157 17.65 -4.31 -1.53
N ASP A 158 19.00 -4.38 -1.55
CA ASP A 158 19.81 -4.49 -0.33
C ASP A 158 19.70 -3.24 0.56
N ARG A 159 19.47 -2.05 -0.01
CA ARG A 159 19.21 -0.83 0.76
C ARG A 159 17.81 -0.85 1.36
N TYR A 160 16.80 -1.20 0.56
CA TYR A 160 15.43 -1.34 1.06
C TYR A 160 15.34 -2.41 2.17
N LEU A 161 16.08 -3.51 2.06
CA LEU A 161 16.17 -4.51 3.11
C LEU A 161 16.84 -3.98 4.39
N GLN A 162 17.87 -3.13 4.26
CA GLN A 162 18.52 -2.48 5.42
C GLN A 162 17.59 -1.47 6.10
N ASP A 163 16.80 -0.75 5.32
CA ASP A 163 15.82 0.21 5.79
C ASP A 163 14.54 -0.48 6.32
N GLY A 164 14.38 -1.78 6.07
CA GLY A 164 13.23 -2.58 6.47
C GLY A 164 12.01 -2.47 5.55
N ILE A 165 12.11 -1.77 4.42
CA ILE A 165 10.97 -1.35 3.58
C ILE A 165 10.84 -2.13 2.25
N LEU A 166 11.45 -3.31 2.15
CA LEU A 166 11.49 -4.06 0.88
C LEU A 166 10.09 -4.50 0.46
N GLU A 167 9.32 -5.07 1.39
CA GLU A 167 7.94 -5.48 1.16
C GLU A 167 7.02 -4.27 0.87
N GLU A 168 7.16 -3.17 1.61
CA GLU A 168 6.42 -1.91 1.42
C GLU A 168 6.67 -1.32 0.03
N THR A 169 7.92 -1.37 -0.43
CA THR A 169 8.27 -0.96 -1.80
C THR A 169 7.56 -1.83 -2.82
N PHE A 170 7.53 -3.15 -2.62
CA PHE A 170 6.80 -4.04 -3.53
C PHE A 170 5.29 -3.81 -3.52
N VAL A 171 4.67 -3.44 -2.39
CA VAL A 171 3.25 -3.03 -2.36
C VAL A 171 3.02 -1.85 -3.30
N HIS A 172 3.88 -0.83 -3.26
CA HIS A 172 3.78 0.34 -4.13
C HIS A 172 3.92 -0.04 -5.62
N GLU A 173 4.98 -0.77 -5.98
CA GLU A 173 5.23 -1.13 -7.39
C GLU A 173 4.18 -2.12 -7.94
N ALA A 174 3.69 -3.03 -7.10
CA ALA A 174 2.65 -3.96 -7.49
C ALA A 174 1.28 -3.27 -7.63
N ALA A 175 1.02 -2.21 -6.86
CA ALA A 175 -0.17 -1.38 -7.04
C ALA A 175 -0.16 -0.65 -8.39
N HIS A 176 0.98 -0.11 -8.83
CA HIS A 176 1.10 0.38 -10.21
C HIS A 176 0.77 -0.68 -11.26
N THR A 177 1.22 -1.91 -10.99
CA THR A 177 1.11 -3.00 -11.96
C THR A 177 -0.33 -3.52 -12.09
N SER A 178 -1.02 -3.70 -10.96
CA SER A 178 -2.30 -4.41 -10.92
C SER A 178 -3.52 -3.52 -10.67
N LEU A 179 -3.34 -2.28 -10.19
CA LEU A 179 -4.46 -1.41 -9.84
C LEU A 179 -4.62 -0.20 -10.76
N ASP A 180 -3.54 0.41 -11.23
CA ASP A 180 -3.61 1.71 -11.93
C ASP A 180 -4.50 1.66 -13.17
N ALA A 181 -4.35 0.63 -14.01
CA ALA A 181 -5.08 0.50 -15.26
C ALA A 181 -6.61 0.51 -15.05
N THR A 182 -7.07 -0.09 -13.95
CA THR A 182 -8.50 -0.21 -13.61
C THR A 182 -8.99 0.98 -12.80
N HIS A 183 -8.20 1.46 -11.84
CA HIS A 183 -8.69 2.36 -10.79
C HIS A 183 -8.23 3.81 -10.93
N ALA A 184 -7.05 4.10 -11.49
CA ALA A 184 -6.49 5.46 -11.46
C ALA A 184 -7.35 6.51 -12.17
N SER A 185 -8.14 6.09 -13.17
CA SER A 185 -9.10 6.95 -13.89
C SER A 185 -10.57 6.62 -13.60
N ALA A 186 -10.84 5.68 -12.68
CA ALA A 186 -12.20 5.28 -12.34
C ALA A 186 -12.97 6.46 -11.72
N PRO A 187 -14.23 6.71 -12.11
CA PRO A 187 -15.02 7.81 -11.55
C PRO A 187 -15.14 7.76 -10.03
N GLY A 188 -15.25 6.56 -9.44
CA GLY A 188 -15.29 6.38 -7.99
C GLY A 188 -13.99 6.79 -7.30
N TRP A 189 -12.83 6.45 -7.89
CA TRP A 189 -11.53 6.84 -7.37
C TRP A 189 -11.34 8.36 -7.42
N LEU A 190 -11.65 8.98 -8.57
CA LEU A 190 -11.54 10.43 -8.74
C LEU A 190 -12.49 11.19 -7.80
N ALA A 191 -13.68 10.64 -7.55
CA ALA A 191 -14.61 11.20 -6.57
C ALA A 191 -14.05 11.10 -5.13
N ALA A 192 -13.47 9.95 -4.76
CA ALA A 192 -12.82 9.77 -3.46
C ALA A 192 -11.61 10.71 -3.28
N GLN A 193 -10.75 10.80 -4.29
CA GLN A 193 -9.62 11.73 -4.34
C GLN A 193 -10.07 13.18 -4.11
N SER A 194 -11.17 13.61 -4.74
CA SER A 194 -11.70 14.98 -4.59
C SER A 194 -12.41 15.22 -3.25
N ALA A 195 -12.90 14.17 -2.59
CA ALA A 195 -13.63 14.26 -1.33
C ALA A 195 -12.70 14.22 -0.11
N ASP A 196 -11.49 13.68 -0.26
CA ASP A 196 -10.48 13.67 0.78
C ASP A 196 -9.90 15.07 1.06
N PRO A 197 -9.56 15.39 2.33
CA PRO A 197 -8.98 16.68 2.68
C PRO A 197 -7.70 17.03 1.91
N THR A 198 -6.87 16.04 1.61
CA THR A 198 -5.63 16.19 0.85
C THR A 198 -5.12 14.83 0.34
N PHE A 199 -3.94 14.81 -0.28
CA PHE A 199 -3.25 13.59 -0.69
C PHE A 199 -2.45 13.00 0.48
N ILE A 200 -2.27 11.68 0.51
CA ILE A 200 -1.51 11.03 1.59
C ILE A 200 -0.02 11.40 1.58
N SER A 201 0.54 11.67 0.41
CA SER A 201 1.92 12.12 0.24
C SER A 201 2.06 13.28 -0.74
N SER A 202 3.16 14.03 -0.66
CA SER A 202 3.48 15.04 -1.67
C SER A 202 3.73 14.43 -3.03
N TYR A 203 4.28 13.21 -3.07
CA TYR A 203 4.50 12.49 -4.32
C TYR A 203 3.17 12.15 -5.02
N ALA A 204 2.19 11.62 -4.29
CA ALA A 204 0.83 11.42 -4.77
C ALA A 204 0.18 12.72 -5.28
N ARG A 205 0.35 13.83 -4.54
CA ARG A 205 -0.19 15.14 -4.94
C ARG A 205 0.42 15.65 -6.25
N ASP A 206 1.73 15.52 -6.40
CA ASP A 206 2.46 16.09 -7.53
C ASP A 206 2.29 15.26 -8.80
N PHE A 207 1.95 13.97 -8.66
CA PHE A 207 1.72 13.04 -9.77
C PHE A 207 0.42 12.21 -9.60
N PRO A 208 -0.76 12.83 -9.48
CA PRO A 208 -1.98 12.16 -9.00
C PRO A 208 -2.55 11.11 -9.96
N GLY A 209 -2.26 11.23 -11.25
CA GLY A 209 -2.67 10.24 -12.25
C GLY A 209 -1.74 9.03 -12.36
N ARG A 210 -0.62 9.03 -11.64
CA ARG A 210 0.38 7.95 -11.63
C ARG A 210 0.56 7.37 -10.24
N GLU A 211 0.71 8.22 -9.22
CA GLU A 211 1.20 7.82 -7.89
C GLU A 211 0.10 7.68 -6.84
N ASP A 212 -1.09 8.26 -7.03
CA ASP A 212 -2.07 8.35 -5.94
C ASP A 212 -2.58 6.98 -5.49
N ILE A 213 -2.82 6.04 -6.41
CA ILE A 213 -3.22 4.66 -6.06
C ILE A 213 -2.09 3.95 -5.32
N ALA A 214 -0.88 3.94 -5.90
CA ALA A 214 0.27 3.24 -5.34
C ALA A 214 0.67 3.75 -3.96
N GLU A 215 0.63 5.08 -3.77
CA GLU A 215 0.90 5.72 -2.48
C GLU A 215 -0.25 5.51 -1.48
N SER A 216 -1.49 5.35 -1.92
CA SER A 216 -2.63 5.17 -1.01
C SER A 216 -2.80 3.72 -0.56
N PHE A 217 -2.39 2.74 -1.36
CA PHE A 217 -2.70 1.33 -1.09
C PHE A 217 -1.96 0.76 0.13
N LEU A 218 -0.68 1.10 0.32
CA LEU A 218 0.08 0.64 1.49
C LEU A 218 -0.50 1.14 2.83
N PRO A 219 -0.79 2.45 3.01
CA PRO A 219 -1.45 2.90 4.23
C PRO A 219 -2.89 2.36 4.38
N TYR A 220 -3.62 2.12 3.28
CA TYR A 220 -4.89 1.38 3.34
C TYR A 220 -4.71 -0.03 3.94
N LEU A 221 -3.72 -0.77 3.44
CA LEU A 221 -3.38 -2.10 3.93
C LEU A 221 -3.02 -2.08 5.42
N ALA A 222 -2.20 -1.11 5.84
CA ALA A 222 -1.84 -0.92 7.24
C ALA A 222 -3.07 -0.67 8.12
N ILE A 223 -4.00 0.18 7.68
CA ILE A 223 -5.22 0.50 8.43
C ILE A 223 -6.15 -0.70 8.57
N ARG A 224 -6.35 -1.48 7.50
CA ARG A 224 -7.38 -2.52 7.45
C ARG A 224 -6.89 -3.88 7.91
N TYR A 225 -5.64 -4.22 7.62
CA TYR A 225 -5.14 -5.57 7.81
C TYR A 225 -4.00 -5.65 8.82
N ARG A 226 -3.33 -4.54 9.15
CA ARG A 226 -2.21 -4.49 10.10
C ARG A 226 -2.31 -3.33 11.11
N PRO A 227 -3.50 -3.00 11.65
CA PRO A 227 -3.65 -1.84 12.52
C PRO A 227 -2.84 -1.94 13.82
N GLU A 228 -2.49 -3.16 14.24
CA GLU A 228 -1.65 -3.44 15.40
C GLU A 228 -0.15 -3.14 15.18
N ARG A 229 0.29 -2.98 13.92
CA ARG A 229 1.69 -2.74 13.57
C ARG A 229 2.04 -1.26 13.48
N ILE A 230 1.05 -0.41 13.25
CA ILE A 230 1.24 1.04 13.16
C ILE A 230 0.86 1.76 14.45
N SER A 231 1.50 2.88 14.73
CA SER A 231 1.17 3.69 15.91
C SER A 231 -0.24 4.31 15.81
N PRO A 232 -0.96 4.53 16.92
CA PRO A 232 -2.24 5.23 16.91
C PRO A 232 -2.20 6.63 16.26
N SER A 233 -1.05 7.31 16.34
CA SER A 233 -0.83 8.60 15.68
C SER A 233 -0.80 8.46 14.16
N LEU A 234 -0.13 7.42 13.65
CA LEU A 234 -0.07 7.11 12.23
C LEU A 234 -1.47 6.72 11.72
N THR A 235 -2.19 5.85 12.45
CA THR A 235 -3.57 5.48 12.16
C THR A 235 -4.48 6.72 12.02
N ASN A 236 -4.42 7.62 13.00
CA ASN A 236 -5.22 8.85 12.99
C ASN A 236 -4.84 9.76 11.81
N THR A 237 -3.55 9.88 11.51
CA THR A 237 -3.05 10.70 10.40
C THR A 237 -3.60 10.19 9.07
N ILE A 238 -3.49 8.88 8.80
CA ILE A 238 -3.99 8.25 7.58
C ILE A 238 -5.52 8.42 7.47
N MET A 239 -6.27 8.06 8.52
CA MET A 239 -7.74 8.11 8.53
C MET A 239 -8.30 9.53 8.39
N GLN A 240 -7.59 10.55 8.88
CA GLN A 240 -7.98 11.95 8.71
C GLN A 240 -7.59 12.51 7.35
N THR A 241 -6.58 11.92 6.69
CA THR A 241 -6.05 12.42 5.42
C THR A 241 -6.81 11.87 4.22
N MET A 242 -7.12 10.58 4.20
CA MET A 242 -7.72 9.92 3.03
C MET A 242 -8.89 8.96 3.31
N PRO A 243 -9.88 9.33 4.15
CA PRO A 243 -10.97 8.43 4.53
C PRO A 243 -11.81 7.93 3.35
N ASN A 244 -11.98 8.72 2.28
CA ASN A 244 -12.79 8.35 1.13
C ASN A 244 -12.03 7.40 0.18
N ARG A 245 -10.71 7.57 0.00
CA ARG A 245 -9.91 6.58 -0.76
C ARG A 245 -9.87 5.22 -0.05
N ILE A 246 -9.78 5.22 1.27
CA ILE A 246 -9.89 4.00 2.08
C ILE A 246 -11.26 3.35 1.87
N ALA A 247 -12.35 4.13 1.94
CA ALA A 247 -13.70 3.63 1.67
C ALA A 247 -13.85 3.10 0.25
N TYR A 248 -13.25 3.76 -0.75
CA TYR A 248 -13.24 3.26 -2.13
C TYR A 248 -12.60 1.88 -2.22
N PHE A 249 -11.44 1.67 -1.57
CA PHE A 249 -10.79 0.36 -1.53
C PHE A 249 -11.61 -0.69 -0.76
N ASP A 250 -12.26 -0.32 0.35
CA ASP A 250 -13.18 -1.20 1.09
C ASP A 250 -14.36 -1.67 0.22
N ASP A 251 -14.83 -0.83 -0.69
CA ASP A 251 -15.92 -1.14 -1.62
C ASP A 251 -15.47 -2.02 -2.81
N GLN A 252 -14.18 -2.30 -2.95
CA GLN A 252 -13.68 -3.22 -3.97
C GLN A 252 -13.72 -4.67 -3.47
N SER A 253 -13.98 -5.61 -4.37
CA SER A 253 -13.94 -7.05 -4.08
C SER A 253 -12.53 -7.62 -4.24
N PHE A 254 -11.55 -7.01 -3.56
CA PHE A 254 -10.15 -7.45 -3.65
C PHE A 254 -9.91 -8.76 -2.89
N ASP A 255 -9.19 -9.68 -3.52
CA ASP A 255 -8.65 -10.84 -2.83
C ASP A 255 -7.36 -10.44 -2.11
N MET A 256 -7.41 -10.47 -0.78
CA MET A 256 -6.33 -10.01 0.08
C MET A 256 -5.42 -11.13 0.59
N HIS A 257 -5.66 -12.39 0.20
CA HIS A 257 -4.79 -13.51 0.58
C HIS A 257 -3.32 -13.26 0.19
N PRO A 258 -2.33 -13.46 1.08
CA PRO A 258 -2.40 -14.11 2.39
C PRO A 258 -2.57 -13.15 3.56
N ILE A 259 -2.81 -11.86 3.29
CA ILE A 259 -2.99 -10.82 4.28
C ILE A 259 -4.44 -10.85 4.76
N GLN A 260 -4.67 -11.51 5.89
CA GLN A 260 -5.93 -11.53 6.64
C GLN A 260 -5.70 -11.14 8.11
#